data_AF-A0A9E1IPK5-F1
#
_entry.id   AF-A0A9E1IPK5-F1
#
_cell.length_a   1.000
_cell.length_b   1.000
_cell.length_c   1.000
_cell.angle_alpha   90.00
_cell.angle_beta   90.00
_cell.angle_gamma   90.00
#
_symmetry.space_group_name_H-M   'P 1'
#
loop_
_entity.id
_entity.type
_entity.pdbx_description
1 polymer ?
#
loop_
_entity_poly.entity_id
_entity_poly.type
_entity_poly.pdbx_seq_one_letter_code
_entity_poly.pdbx_strand_id
1 'polypeptide(L)'
;TTDGNLSIHLLELGVGHLFIIPPDDTDMTPFLEAQARAKEANRGIWSTQRYQGTMHITSFHANAPGDDRENVKGEYLRICNITQEPLNLDGYRLAKMTGKSWTLPAIVVPPGHTVKVHSSIGEHQANPGEQLTIYLGSSVPIWNNTQDRATLYDRFGRVVDVVEQNVSKTTP
;
A
#
# COMPACT_ATOMS: atom_id res chain seq x y z
N THR A 1 10.48 4.86 35.43
CA THR A 1 9.32 4.80 34.52
C THR A 1 9.85 4.25 33.22
N THR A 2 9.35 3.11 32.77
CA THR A 2 9.80 2.51 31.50
C THR A 2 9.24 3.41 30.40
N ASP A 3 10.00 4.41 29.98
CA ASP A 3 9.72 5.15 28.75
C ASP A 3 9.89 4.16 27.60
N GLY A 4 8.88 3.33 27.41
CA GLY A 4 8.79 2.43 26.28
C GLY A 4 8.78 3.27 25.01
N ASN A 5 9.41 2.74 23.97
CA ASN A 5 9.36 3.35 22.64
C ASN A 5 7.89 3.62 22.29
N LEU A 6 7.50 4.89 22.20
CA LEU A 6 6.11 5.31 21.99
C LEU A 6 5.51 4.63 20.76
N SER A 7 6.29 4.48 19.68
CA SER A 7 5.85 3.82 18.45
C SER A 7 5.49 2.35 18.68
N ILE A 8 6.31 1.61 19.45
CA ILE A 8 6.01 0.23 19.84
C ILE A 8 4.71 0.19 20.65
N HIS A 9 4.56 1.08 21.63
CA HIS A 9 3.34 1.13 22.46
C HIS A 9 2.07 1.42 21.63
N LEU A 10 2.15 2.34 20.67
CA LEU A 10 1.04 2.64 19.75
C LEU A 10 0.69 1.44 18.86
N LEU A 11 1.69 0.67 18.41
CA LEU A 11 1.47 -0.56 17.65
C LEU A 11 0.78 -1.62 18.50
N GLU A 12 1.19 -1.82 19.77
CA GLU A 12 0.57 -2.78 20.69
C GLU A 12 -0.88 -2.44 21.04
N LEU A 13 -1.21 -1.16 21.11
CA LEU A 13 -2.58 -0.69 21.30
C LEU A 13 -3.44 -0.85 20.04
N GLY A 14 -2.83 -1.12 18.88
CA GLY A 14 -3.52 -1.24 17.60
C GLY A 14 -4.02 0.10 17.06
N VAL A 15 -3.42 1.21 17.47
CA VAL A 15 -3.79 2.56 16.99
C VAL A 15 -2.89 3.05 15.86
N GLY A 16 -1.98 2.20 15.39
CA GLY A 16 -1.09 2.45 14.25
C GLY A 16 -0.79 1.17 13.48
N HIS A 17 -0.28 1.34 12.26
CA HIS A 17 0.19 0.28 11.39
C HIS A 17 1.61 0.62 10.90
N LEU A 18 2.53 -0.32 11.06
CA LEU A 18 3.91 -0.23 10.58
C LEU A 18 3.97 -0.45 9.07
N PHE A 19 4.62 0.46 8.35
CA PHE A 19 5.05 0.23 6.98
C PHE A 19 6.54 0.56 6.82
N ILE A 20 7.25 -0.27 6.06
CA ILE A 20 8.70 -0.23 5.86
C ILE A 20 8.98 0.16 4.41
N ILE A 21 9.88 1.14 4.24
CA ILE A 21 10.35 1.65 2.95
C ILE A 21 11.88 1.57 2.94
N PRO A 22 12.46 0.54 2.32
CA PRO A 22 13.91 0.43 2.22
C PRO A 22 14.51 1.49 1.28
N PRO A 23 15.82 1.80 1.41
CA PRO A 23 16.73 1.24 2.41
C PRO A 23 16.46 1.80 3.81
N ASP A 24 16.44 0.92 4.80
CA ASP A 24 16.33 1.23 6.22
C ASP A 24 17.16 0.20 6.98
N ASP A 25 18.11 0.65 7.79
CA ASP A 25 19.02 -0.18 8.58
C ASP A 25 18.51 -0.44 10.01
N THR A 26 17.35 0.12 10.36
CA THR A 26 16.71 -0.09 11.66
C THR A 26 16.24 -1.55 11.79
N ASP A 27 16.51 -2.17 12.94
CA ASP A 27 15.89 -3.45 13.29
C ASP A 27 14.39 -3.26 13.58
N MET A 28 13.57 -3.65 12.61
CA MET A 28 12.10 -3.54 12.68
C MET A 28 11.42 -4.71 13.40
N THR A 29 12.18 -5.73 13.84
CA THR A 29 11.65 -6.91 14.54
C THR A 29 10.74 -6.56 15.71
N PRO A 30 11.12 -5.70 16.69
CA PRO A 30 10.25 -5.39 17.82
C PRO A 30 8.95 -4.66 17.42
N PHE A 31 8.97 -3.91 16.31
CA PHE A 31 7.78 -3.22 15.79
C PHE A 31 6.82 -4.21 15.10
N LEU A 32 7.36 -5.15 14.32
CA LEU A 32 6.59 -6.23 13.69
C LEU A 32 5.91 -7.11 14.75
N GLU A 33 6.62 -7.46 15.82
CA GLU A 33 6.07 -8.23 16.94
C GLU A 33 4.97 -7.48 17.70
N ALA A 34 5.16 -6.19 17.97
CA ALA A 34 4.15 -5.35 18.60
C ALA A 34 2.86 -5.27 17.78
N GLN A 35 3.01 -5.04 16.47
CA GLN A 35 1.89 -5.07 15.53
C GLN A 35 1.23 -6.46 15.51
N ALA A 36 2.01 -7.54 15.47
CA ALA A 36 1.49 -8.91 15.48
C ALA A 36 0.60 -9.19 16.69
N ARG A 37 1.02 -8.76 17.90
CA ARG A 37 0.20 -8.88 19.13
C ARG A 37 -1.12 -8.13 19.03
N ALA A 38 -1.12 -6.91 18.48
CA ALA A 38 -2.34 -6.13 18.30
C ALA A 38 -3.28 -6.75 17.26
N LYS A 39 -2.72 -7.31 16.17
CA LYS A 39 -3.47 -8.05 15.14
C LYS A 39 -4.15 -9.28 15.71
N GLU A 40 -3.41 -10.13 16.42
CA GLU A 40 -3.92 -11.37 17.00
C GLU A 40 -5.03 -11.08 18.03
N ALA A 41 -4.85 -10.03 18.83
CA ALA A 41 -5.86 -9.59 19.79
C ALA A 41 -7.01 -8.77 19.16
N ASN A 42 -7.01 -8.58 17.83
CA ASN A 42 -8.01 -7.81 17.09
C ASN A 42 -8.24 -6.39 17.64
N ARG A 43 -7.16 -5.68 18.00
CA ARG A 43 -7.21 -4.38 18.70
C ARG A 43 -7.27 -3.20 17.72
N GLY A 44 -8.03 -2.17 18.08
CA GLY A 44 -8.04 -0.89 17.38
C GLY A 44 -8.34 -1.03 15.89
N ILE A 45 -7.47 -0.48 15.03
CA ILE A 45 -7.64 -0.52 13.57
C ILE A 45 -7.74 -1.95 13.03
N TRP A 46 -7.11 -2.92 13.70
CA TRP A 46 -7.10 -4.32 13.28
C TRP A 46 -8.48 -4.95 13.33
N SER A 47 -9.40 -4.44 14.17
CA SER A 47 -10.80 -4.90 14.20
C SER A 47 -11.65 -4.47 13.01
N THR A 48 -11.14 -3.58 12.16
CA THR A 48 -11.89 -3.01 11.05
C THR A 48 -11.70 -3.83 9.77
N GLN A 49 -12.76 -3.91 8.94
CA GLN A 49 -12.74 -4.68 7.69
C GLN A 49 -11.56 -4.34 6.78
N ARG A 50 -11.12 -3.06 6.75
CA ARG A 50 -10.01 -2.57 5.92
C ARG A 50 -8.65 -3.18 6.28
N TYR A 51 -8.48 -3.68 7.51
CA TYR A 51 -7.24 -4.27 8.01
C TYR A 51 -7.31 -5.80 8.19
N GLN A 52 -8.41 -6.42 7.74
CA GLN A 52 -8.60 -7.87 7.74
C GLN A 52 -8.05 -8.57 6.48
N GLY A 53 -7.58 -7.79 5.50
CA GLY A 53 -6.91 -8.30 4.29
C GLY A 53 -5.45 -8.72 4.52
N THR A 54 -4.82 -9.25 3.47
CA THR A 54 -3.37 -9.57 3.44
C THR A 54 -2.50 -8.37 3.09
N MET A 55 -3.05 -7.43 2.31
CA MET A 55 -2.40 -6.20 1.89
C MET A 55 -3.26 -5.00 2.28
N HIS A 56 -2.64 -3.84 2.44
CA HIS A 56 -3.33 -2.59 2.71
C HIS A 56 -2.82 -1.48 1.79
N ILE A 57 -3.71 -0.68 1.22
CA ILE A 57 -3.36 0.50 0.43
C ILE A 57 -3.13 1.66 1.41
N THR A 58 -1.86 1.99 1.65
CA THR A 58 -1.42 2.98 2.66
C THR A 58 -1.47 4.41 2.13
N SER A 59 -1.32 4.62 0.83
CA SER A 59 -1.53 5.93 0.22
C SER A 59 -1.99 5.82 -1.23
N PHE A 60 -2.73 6.84 -1.67
CA PHE A 60 -3.20 6.97 -3.04
C PHE A 60 -2.99 8.41 -3.52
N HIS A 61 -2.11 8.57 -4.51
CA HIS A 61 -1.76 9.85 -5.10
C HIS A 61 -2.23 9.87 -6.54
N ALA A 62 -3.51 10.21 -6.73
CA ALA A 62 -4.11 10.36 -8.05
C ALA A 62 -3.69 11.66 -8.75
N ASN A 63 -3.37 12.71 -8.00
CA ASN A 63 -2.96 14.00 -8.56
C ASN A 63 -1.42 14.13 -8.57
N ALA A 64 -0.83 14.19 -9.76
CA ALA A 64 0.59 14.50 -9.90
C ALA A 64 0.83 16.01 -9.67
N PRO A 65 1.95 16.44 -9.05
CA PRO A 65 2.28 17.87 -9.03
C PRO A 65 2.57 18.40 -10.45
N GLY A 66 1.91 19.48 -10.88
CA GLY A 66 2.15 20.16 -12.17
C GLY A 66 1.12 19.84 -13.26
N ASP A 67 1.44 20.12 -14.53
CA ASP A 67 0.58 19.75 -15.67
C ASP A 67 0.67 18.23 -15.91
N ASP A 68 -0.46 17.53 -15.79
CA ASP A 68 -0.55 16.06 -15.83
C ASP A 68 -0.03 15.45 -17.14
N ARG A 69 0.02 16.24 -18.23
CA ARG A 69 0.56 15.80 -19.53
C ARG A 69 2.09 15.71 -19.53
N GLU A 70 2.76 16.38 -18.61
CA GLU A 70 4.23 16.38 -18.48
C GLU A 70 4.73 15.51 -17.32
N ASN A 71 3.86 15.10 -16.37
CA ASN A 71 4.22 14.40 -15.14
C ASN A 71 3.41 13.11 -14.85
N VAL A 72 3.18 12.24 -15.84
CA VAL A 72 2.54 10.90 -15.64
C VAL A 72 3.24 10.04 -14.57
N LYS A 73 4.50 10.36 -14.22
CA LYS A 73 5.26 9.74 -13.12
C LYS A 73 4.73 10.08 -11.72
N GLY A 74 3.88 11.10 -11.56
CA GLY A 74 3.38 11.56 -10.27
C GLY A 74 2.20 10.75 -9.72
N GLU A 75 1.51 9.99 -10.57
CA GLU A 75 0.47 9.07 -10.16
C GLU A 75 1.05 7.77 -9.59
N TYR A 76 0.73 7.49 -8.33
CA TYR A 76 1.05 6.21 -7.73
C TYR A 76 0.12 5.87 -6.57
N LEU A 77 0.09 4.60 -6.21
CA LEU A 77 -0.39 4.16 -4.90
C LEU A 77 0.66 3.33 -4.21
N ARG A 78 0.52 3.18 -2.90
CA ARG A 78 1.39 2.34 -2.09
C ARG A 78 0.57 1.24 -1.45
N ILE A 79 1.04 0.01 -1.58
CA ILE A 79 0.47 -1.16 -0.91
C ILE A 79 1.47 -1.72 0.08
N CYS A 80 1.02 -2.18 1.24
CA CYS A 80 1.83 -2.76 2.31
C CYS A 80 1.41 -4.20 2.57
N ASN A 81 2.38 -5.10 2.73
CA ASN A 81 2.12 -6.43 3.27
C ASN A 81 1.90 -6.33 4.77
N ILE A 82 0.65 -6.49 5.18
CA ILE A 82 0.26 -6.37 6.59
C ILE A 82 0.30 -7.72 7.30
N THR A 83 0.62 -8.82 6.62
CA THR A 83 0.78 -10.15 7.23
C THR A 83 2.11 -10.29 7.98
N GLN A 84 2.26 -11.40 8.70
CA GLN A 84 3.50 -11.74 9.42
C GLN A 84 4.50 -12.52 8.56
N GLU A 85 4.12 -12.88 7.33
CA GLU A 85 4.90 -13.72 6.43
C GLU A 85 5.19 -13.00 5.09
N PRO A 86 6.26 -13.36 4.37
CA PRO A 86 6.47 -12.87 3.02
C PRO A 86 5.29 -13.22 2.10
N LEU A 87 4.83 -12.24 1.31
CA LEU A 87 3.69 -12.40 0.42
C LEU A 87 4.10 -12.22 -1.04
N ASN A 88 3.80 -13.19 -1.89
CA ASN A 88 4.02 -13.07 -3.32
C ASN A 88 2.80 -12.42 -4.00
N LEU A 89 3.03 -11.39 -4.82
CA LEU A 89 2.02 -10.68 -5.59
C LEU A 89 1.61 -11.38 -6.90
N ASP A 90 2.15 -12.55 -7.20
CA ASP A 90 1.73 -13.34 -8.35
C ASP A 90 0.20 -13.56 -8.37
N GLY A 91 -0.42 -13.21 -9.50
CA GLY A 91 -1.87 -13.27 -9.69
C GLY A 91 -2.68 -12.16 -9.00
N TYR A 92 -2.08 -11.31 -8.16
CA TYR A 92 -2.78 -10.13 -7.62
C TYR A 92 -3.15 -9.18 -8.75
N ARG A 93 -4.28 -8.48 -8.59
CA ARG A 93 -4.76 -7.52 -9.58
C ARG A 93 -5.12 -6.19 -8.94
N LEU A 94 -4.75 -5.12 -9.60
CA LEU A 94 -5.19 -3.77 -9.27
C LEU A 94 -6.23 -3.34 -10.30
N ALA A 95 -7.40 -2.88 -9.87
CA ALA A 95 -8.43 -2.38 -10.76
C ALA A 95 -8.79 -0.94 -10.42
N LYS A 96 -9.09 -0.15 -11.46
CA LYS A 96 -9.65 1.20 -11.30
C LYS A 96 -11.17 1.21 -11.36
N MET A 97 -11.79 2.35 -11.03
CA MET A 97 -13.25 2.48 -10.94
C MET A 97 -13.98 2.06 -12.23
N THR A 98 -13.38 2.32 -13.40
CA THR A 98 -13.97 2.00 -14.71
C THR A 98 -13.85 0.52 -15.10
N GLY A 99 -13.30 -0.33 -14.23
CA GLY A 99 -13.14 -1.77 -14.46
C GLY A 99 -11.86 -2.19 -15.18
N LYS A 100 -11.06 -1.26 -15.71
CA LYS A 100 -9.73 -1.59 -16.23
C LYS A 100 -8.85 -2.11 -15.08
N SER A 101 -8.13 -3.20 -15.33
CA SER A 101 -7.30 -3.87 -14.32
C SER A 101 -5.95 -4.29 -14.86
N TRP A 102 -4.98 -4.40 -13.96
CA TRP A 102 -3.61 -4.83 -14.23
C TRP A 102 -3.25 -5.98 -13.29
N THR A 103 -2.69 -7.05 -13.85
CA THR A 103 -2.08 -8.12 -13.06
C THR A 103 -0.70 -7.66 -12.60
N LEU A 104 -0.41 -7.82 -11.31
CA LEU A 104 0.87 -7.44 -10.72
C LEU A 104 1.92 -8.54 -11.01
N PRO A 105 3.20 -8.17 -11.18
CA PRO A 105 4.28 -9.13 -11.34
C PRO A 105 4.48 -9.96 -10.07
N ALA A 106 5.09 -11.14 -10.23
CA ALA A 106 5.53 -11.98 -9.13
C ALA A 106 6.68 -11.31 -8.37
N ILE A 107 6.34 -10.53 -7.34
CA ILE A 107 7.28 -9.90 -6.41
C ILE A 107 6.94 -10.37 -5.01
N VAL A 108 7.95 -10.82 -4.27
CA VAL A 108 7.82 -11.19 -2.86
C VAL A 108 7.99 -9.93 -2.01
N VAL A 109 6.96 -9.62 -1.23
CA VAL A 109 6.90 -8.46 -0.33
C VAL A 109 7.09 -8.96 1.10
N PRO A 110 8.20 -8.64 1.79
CA PRO A 110 8.38 -9.04 3.18
C PRO A 110 7.34 -8.40 4.13
N PRO A 111 7.17 -8.92 5.36
CA PRO A 111 6.26 -8.35 6.34
C PRO A 111 6.52 -6.85 6.57
N GLY A 112 5.46 -6.05 6.62
CA GLY A 112 5.52 -4.60 6.78
C GLY A 112 6.06 -3.84 5.58
N HIS A 113 6.68 -4.49 4.59
CA HIS A 113 7.26 -3.80 3.45
C HIS A 113 6.18 -3.28 2.51
N THR A 114 6.52 -2.21 1.81
CA THR A 114 5.62 -1.57 0.85
C THR A 114 6.09 -1.74 -0.58
N VAL A 115 5.13 -1.77 -1.50
CA VAL A 115 5.35 -1.66 -2.94
C VAL A 115 4.74 -0.36 -3.43
N LYS A 116 5.54 0.43 -4.14
CA LYS A 116 5.08 1.63 -4.84
C LYS A 116 4.63 1.24 -6.24
N VAL A 117 3.35 1.42 -6.55
CA VAL A 117 2.75 1.07 -7.84
C VAL A 117 2.52 2.36 -8.64
N HIS A 118 3.34 2.57 -9.66
CA HIS A 118 3.28 3.71 -10.57
C HIS A 118 2.39 3.43 -11.77
N SER A 119 1.63 4.45 -12.19
CA SER A 119 0.84 4.36 -13.43
C SER A 119 1.70 4.26 -14.68
N SER A 120 2.89 4.87 -14.67
CA SER A 120 3.72 5.08 -15.85
C SER A 120 4.42 3.81 -16.35
N ILE A 121 5.14 3.96 -17.47
CA ILE A 121 6.16 3.01 -17.94
C ILE A 121 7.39 3.09 -17.03
N GLY A 122 8.05 1.95 -16.80
CA GLY A 122 9.30 1.82 -16.05
C GLY A 122 9.64 0.36 -15.80
N GLU A 123 10.81 0.11 -15.22
CA GLU A 123 11.27 -1.23 -14.85
C GLU A 123 10.91 -1.55 -13.41
N HIS A 124 10.41 -2.76 -13.16
CA HIS A 124 10.11 -3.19 -11.80
C HIS A 124 11.38 -3.27 -10.94
N GLN A 125 11.28 -2.85 -9.69
CA GLN A 125 12.29 -3.11 -8.66
C GLN A 125 11.74 -4.17 -7.71
N ALA A 126 12.41 -5.32 -7.65
CA ALA A 126 12.00 -6.49 -6.87
C ALA A 126 12.98 -6.83 -5.74
N ASN A 127 14.07 -6.08 -5.58
CA ASN A 127 15.02 -6.24 -4.48
C ASN A 127 14.40 -5.74 -3.17
N PRO A 128 14.21 -6.58 -2.14
CA PRO A 128 13.62 -6.17 -0.87
C PRO A 128 14.53 -5.26 -0.03
N GLY A 129 15.82 -5.14 -0.36
CA GLY A 129 16.73 -4.15 0.23
C GLY A 129 16.52 -2.73 -0.31
N GLU A 130 15.68 -2.57 -1.33
CA GLU A 130 15.31 -1.30 -1.93
C GLU A 130 13.79 -1.11 -1.91
N GLN A 131 13.32 0.09 -2.26
CA GLN A 131 11.91 0.32 -2.44
C GLN A 131 11.36 -0.55 -3.60
N LEU A 132 10.60 -1.58 -3.25
CA LEU A 132 9.86 -2.39 -4.22
C LEU A 132 8.96 -1.48 -5.06
N THR A 133 9.04 -1.63 -6.39
CA THR A 133 8.37 -0.73 -7.33
C THR A 133 7.77 -1.51 -8.49
N ILE A 134 6.50 -1.22 -8.81
CA ILE A 134 5.77 -1.77 -9.96
C ILE A 134 5.36 -0.63 -10.88
N TYR A 135 5.41 -0.85 -12.19
CA TYR A 135 5.00 0.10 -13.22
C TYR A 135 3.88 -0.52 -14.05
N LEU A 136 2.73 0.15 -14.16
CA LEU A 136 1.56 -0.36 -14.87
C LEU A 136 1.66 -0.20 -16.40
N GLY A 137 2.71 0.47 -16.89
CA GLY A 137 3.03 0.55 -18.31
C GLY A 137 2.16 1.54 -19.09
N SER A 138 1.52 2.51 -18.44
CA SER A 138 0.70 3.50 -19.13
C SER A 138 1.53 4.70 -19.59
N SER A 139 1.27 5.18 -20.80
CA SER A 139 1.78 6.46 -21.31
C SER A 139 0.85 7.64 -21.01
N VAL A 140 -0.31 7.38 -20.41
CA VAL A 140 -1.33 8.37 -20.05
C VAL A 140 -1.77 8.19 -18.59
N PRO A 141 -2.30 9.23 -17.93
CA PRO A 141 -2.90 9.13 -16.59
C PRO A 141 -3.87 7.94 -16.47
N ILE A 142 -3.70 7.16 -15.40
CA ILE A 142 -4.61 6.05 -15.07
C ILE A 142 -5.68 6.53 -14.11
N TRP A 143 -5.36 7.39 -13.13
CA TRP A 143 -6.27 7.77 -12.06
C TRP A 143 -6.94 9.10 -12.37
N ASN A 144 -8.21 9.24 -11.98
CA ASN A 144 -8.91 10.51 -12.11
C ASN A 144 -8.65 11.39 -10.87
N ASN A 145 -8.18 12.61 -11.08
CA ASN A 145 -7.83 13.56 -10.02
C ASN A 145 -9.02 13.94 -9.11
N THR A 146 -10.25 13.91 -9.63
CA THR A 146 -11.45 14.32 -8.88
C THR A 146 -12.08 13.13 -8.16
N GLN A 147 -12.30 12.04 -8.89
CA GLN A 147 -12.97 10.86 -8.37
C GLN A 147 -12.46 9.59 -9.05
N ASP A 148 -11.77 8.73 -8.31
CA ASP A 148 -11.41 7.38 -8.74
C ASP A 148 -11.39 6.41 -7.55
N ARG A 149 -11.26 5.13 -7.85
CA ARG A 149 -11.17 4.06 -6.86
C ARG A 149 -10.15 3.03 -7.29
N ALA A 150 -9.19 2.74 -6.44
CA ALA A 150 -8.28 1.63 -6.59
C ALA A 150 -8.79 0.45 -5.76
N THR A 151 -9.01 -0.69 -6.42
CA THR A 151 -9.44 -1.95 -5.78
C THR A 151 -8.34 -2.99 -5.98
N LEU A 152 -7.80 -3.52 -4.88
CA LEU A 152 -6.81 -4.58 -4.90
C LEU A 152 -7.50 -5.93 -4.70
N TYR A 153 -7.23 -6.86 -5.60
CA TYR A 153 -7.70 -8.24 -5.56
C TYR A 153 -6.53 -9.19 -5.35
N ASP A 154 -6.77 -10.27 -4.60
CA ASP A 154 -5.83 -11.38 -4.53
C ASP A 154 -5.90 -12.28 -5.77
N ARG A 155 -5.02 -13.29 -5.83
CA ARG A 155 -4.96 -14.27 -6.92
C ARG A 155 -6.22 -15.11 -7.12
N PHE A 156 -7.14 -15.12 -6.15
CA PHE A 156 -8.41 -15.82 -6.22
C PHE A 156 -9.57 -14.90 -6.61
N GLY A 157 -9.29 -13.62 -6.89
CA GLY A 157 -10.30 -12.62 -7.24
C GLY A 157 -11.07 -12.06 -6.05
N ARG A 158 -10.61 -12.28 -4.82
CA ARG A 158 -11.23 -11.70 -3.62
C ARG A 158 -10.69 -10.29 -3.40
N VAL A 159 -11.56 -9.37 -3.03
CA VAL A 159 -11.16 -7.99 -2.66
C VAL A 159 -10.33 -8.04 -1.39
N VAL A 160 -9.12 -7.48 -1.45
CA VAL A 160 -8.19 -7.38 -0.33
C VAL A 160 -8.29 -6.02 0.34
N ASP A 161 -8.29 -4.94 -0.46
CA ASP A 161 -8.49 -3.58 0.03
C ASP A 161 -9.00 -2.67 -1.10
N VAL A 162 -9.60 -1.54 -0.71
CA VAL A 162 -10.21 -0.56 -1.60
C VAL A 162 -9.92 0.84 -1.10
N VAL A 163 -9.39 1.74 -1.92
CA VAL A 163 -9.26 3.17 -1.56
C VAL A 163 -9.94 4.03 -2.61
N GLU A 164 -10.61 5.08 -2.17
CA GLU A 164 -11.28 6.04 -3.04
C GLU A 164 -10.54 7.38 -2.98
N GLN A 165 -10.29 7.95 -4.15
CA GLN A 165 -9.94 9.35 -4.30
C GLN A 165 -11.26 10.11 -4.45
N ASN A 166 -11.53 11.02 -3.52
CA ASN A 166 -12.65 11.96 -3.61
C ASN A 166 -12.13 13.35 -3.27
N VAL A 167 -11.88 14.20 -4.28
CA VAL A 167 -11.64 15.62 -4.04
C VAL A 167 -12.99 16.30 -4.02
N SER A 168 -13.48 16.61 -2.82
CA SER A 168 -14.59 17.56 -2.69
C SER A 168 -14.13 18.89 -3.28
N LYS A 169 -14.79 19.39 -4.34
CA LYS A 169 -14.66 20.79 -4.71
C LYS A 169 -15.08 21.61 -3.49
N THR A 170 -14.13 22.18 -2.77
CA THR A 170 -14.41 23.36 -1.96
C THR A 170 -14.96 24.39 -2.95
N THR A 171 -16.27 24.59 -2.90
CA THR A 171 -16.96 25.65 -3.63
C THR A 171 -16.44 26.97 -3.03
N PRO A 172 -16.11 27.98 -3.84
CA PRO A 172 -15.22 29.09 -3.48
C PRO A 172 -15.66 29.90 -2.26
#